data_AF-A0A9D6ZHK5-F1
#
_entry.id   AF-A0A9D6ZHK5-F1
#
_cell.length_a   1.000
_cell.length_b   1.000
_cell.length_c   1.000
_cell.angle_alpha   90.00
_cell.angle_beta   90.00
_cell.angle_gamma   90.00
#
_symmetry.space_group_name_H-M   'P 1'
#
loop_
_entity.id
_entity.type
_entity.pdbx_description
1 polymer ?
#
loop_
_entity_poly.entity_id
_entity_poly.type
_entity_poly.pdbx_seq_one_letter_code
_entity_poly.pdbx_strand_id
1 'polypeptide(L)' 'TTKPVGKGTGLGLSLSYNIVKKHNGRIDVASTPGQGTTFRVWVPTRHATTMQQTEQRDTGT' A
#
# COMPACT_ATOMS: atom_id res chain seq x y z
N THR A 1 7.86 12.83 -9.90
CA THR A 1 7.45 14.24 -9.76
C THR A 1 7.86 14.95 -11.03
N THR A 2 6.90 15.56 -11.72
CA THR A 2 7.16 16.39 -12.92
C THR A 2 7.74 17.76 -12.57
N LYS A 3 7.95 18.06 -11.28
CA LYS A 3 8.64 19.27 -10.84
C LYS A 3 10.12 19.21 -11.22
N PRO A 4 10.75 20.37 -11.47
CA PRO A 4 12.18 20.47 -11.74
C PRO A 4 13.04 19.72 -10.71
N VAL A 5 14.22 19.30 -11.13
CA VAL A 5 15.21 18.64 -10.26
C VAL A 5 15.45 19.50 -9.02
N GLY A 6 15.41 18.90 -7.82
CA GLY A 6 15.55 19.60 -6.53
C GLY A 6 14.28 20.27 -5.98
N LYS A 7 13.16 20.31 -6.73
CA LYS A 7 11.86 20.84 -6.23
C LYS A 7 10.92 19.76 -5.69
N GLY A 8 11.27 18.48 -5.88
CA GLY A 8 10.55 17.36 -5.28
C GLY A 8 11.06 17.07 -3.88
N THR A 9 10.17 16.80 -2.93
CA THR A 9 10.53 16.38 -1.57
C THR A 9 10.95 14.91 -1.47
N GLY A 10 10.96 14.18 -2.58
CA GLY A 10 11.33 12.75 -2.61
C GLY A 10 10.28 11.80 -2.00
N LEU A 11 9.13 12.31 -1.54
CA LEU A 11 8.14 11.53 -0.77
C LEU A 11 7.26 10.58 -1.60
N GLY A 12 7.37 10.60 -2.93
CA GLY A 12 6.47 9.83 -3.80
C GLY A 12 6.53 8.33 -3.52
N LEU A 13 7.74 7.76 -3.55
CA LEU A 13 7.92 6.32 -3.39
C LEU A 13 7.63 5.86 -1.95
N SER A 14 7.99 6.66 -0.94
CA SER A 14 7.69 6.34 0.46
C SER A 14 6.19 6.35 0.73
N LEU A 15 5.46 7.31 0.14
CA LEU A 15 4.00 7.35 0.22
C LEU A 15 3.38 6.13 -0.48
N SER A 16 3.82 5.80 -1.69
CA SER A 16 3.34 4.62 -2.41
C SER A 16 3.58 3.34 -1.61
N TYR A 17 4.77 3.17 -1.03
CA TYR A 17 5.08 2.03 -0.16
C TYR A 17 4.12 1.93 1.04
N ASN A 18 3.89 3.05 1.73
CA ASN A 18 2.98 3.10 2.86
C ASN A 18 1.54 2.78 2.48
N ILE A 19 1.06 3.30 1.35
CA ILE A 19 -0.29 3.00 0.84
C ILE A 19 -0.43 1.51 0.59
N VAL A 20 0.49 0.91 -0.17
CA VAL A 20 0.40 -0.52 -0.52
C VAL A 20 0.51 -1.39 0.72
N LYS A 21 1.40 -1.07 1.67
CA LYS A 21 1.53 -1.79 2.94
C LYS A 21 0.24 -1.73 3.77
N LYS A 22 -0.42 -0.57 3.86
CA LYS A 22 -1.72 -0.41 4.56
C LYS A 22 -2.84 -1.26 3.96
N HIS A 23 -2.76 -1.57 2.68
CA HIS A 23 -3.71 -2.45 1.99
C HIS A 23 -3.24 -3.91 1.99
N ASN A 24 -2.28 -4.29 2.84
CA ASN A 24 -1.70 -5.64 2.89
C ASN A 24 -1.14 -6.11 1.53
N GLY A 25 -0.72 -5.15 0.70
CA GLY A 25 -0.08 -5.41 -0.59
C GLY A 25 1.44 -5.45 -0.48
N ARG A 26 2.10 -5.61 -1.64
CA ARG A 26 3.56 -5.55 -1.77
C ARG A 26 3.98 -4.76 -3.02
N ILE A 27 5.18 -4.19 -2.98
CA ILE A 27 5.82 -3.50 -4.10
C ILE A 27 7.18 -4.13 -4.35
N ASP A 28 7.46 -4.52 -5.59
CA ASP A 28 8.79 -4.97 -6.03
C ASP A 28 9.36 -4.03 -7.09
N VAL A 29 10.69 -3.92 -7.13
CA VAL A 29 11.43 -3.13 -8.10
C VAL A 29 12.42 -4.02 -8.85
N ALA A 30 12.41 -3.91 -10.16
CA ALA A 30 13.47 -4.41 -11.03
C ALA A 30 14.01 -3.24 -11.86
N SER A 31 15.31 -2.97 -11.75
CA SER A 31 15.97 -1.90 -12.52
C SER A 31 17.23 -2.46 -13.15
N THR A 32 17.47 -2.10 -14.41
CA THR A 32 18.72 -2.37 -15.09
C THR A 32 19.19 -1.07 -15.75
N PRO A 33 20.39 -0.56 -15.42
CA PRO A 33 20.91 0.67 -16.00
C PRO A 33 20.84 0.64 -17.53
N GLY A 34 20.31 1.70 -18.13
CA GLY A 34 20.13 1.80 -19.59
C GLY A 34 18.96 0.99 -20.19
N GLN A 35 18.30 0.12 -19.41
CA GLN A 35 17.12 -0.65 -19.86
C GLN A 35 15.81 -0.18 -19.21
N GLY A 36 15.92 0.68 -18.20
CA GLY A 36 14.77 1.24 -17.50
C GLY A 36 14.52 0.58 -16.13
N THR A 37 13.37 0.92 -15.55
CA THR A 37 12.96 0.45 -14.22
C THR A 37 11.50 0.05 -14.25
N THR A 38 11.18 -1.09 -13.67
CA THR A 38 9.82 -1.61 -13.52
C THR A 38 9.47 -1.73 -12.04
N PHE A 39 8.36 -1.12 -11.66
CA PHE A 39 7.73 -1.29 -10.35
C PHE A 39 6.52 -2.21 -10.52
N ARG A 40 6.43 -3.27 -9.72
CA ARG A 40 5.27 -4.17 -9.68
C ARG A 40 4.57 -4.01 -8.35
N VAL A 41 3.25 -3.86 -8.40
CA VAL A 41 2.40 -3.66 -7.21
C VAL A 41 1.34 -4.74 -7.19
N TRP A 42 1.18 -5.40 -6.03
CA TRP A 42 0.11 -6.36 -5.80
C TRP A 42 -0.70 -5.91 -4.61
N VAL A 43 -2.02 -5.94 -4.76
CA VAL A 43 -2.98 -5.60 -3.71
C VAL A 43 -4.02 -6.74 -3.67
N PRO A 44 -4.42 -7.21 -2.48
CA PRO A 44 -5.51 -8.17 -2.35
C PRO A 44 -6.81 -7.65 -3.00
N THR A 45 -7.51 -8.49 -3.74
CA THR A 45 -8.78 -8.13 -4.39
C THR A 45 -9.98 -8.18 -3.45
N ARG A 46 -9.79 -8.74 -2.26
CA ARG A 46 -10.76 -8.75 -1.16
C ARG A 46 -10.03 -8.39 0.11
N HIS A 47 -10.62 -7.47 0.88
CA HIS A 47 -10.24 -7.34 2.27
C HIS A 47 -10.70 -8.61 3.00
N ALA A 48 -9.83 -9.21 3.81
CA ALA A 48 -10.28 -10.25 4.72
C ALA A 48 -11.33 -9.63 5.64
N THR A 49 -12.61 -9.94 5.40
CA THR A 49 -13.67 -9.62 6.35
C THR A 49 -13.40 -10.43 7.60
N THR A 50 -12.74 -9.82 8.58
CA THR A 50 -12.75 -10.36 9.93
C THR A 50 -14.20 -10.28 10.42
N MET A 51 -14.88 -11.42 10.45
CA MET A 51 -16.15 -11.58 11.16
C MET A 51 -15.88 -11.27 12.63
N GLN A 52 -16.09 -10.03 13.07
CA GLN A 52 -16.17 -9.71 14.48
C GLN A 52 -17.49 -10.27 14.99
N GLN A 53 -17.38 -11.43 15.63
CA GLN A 53 -18.46 -12.20 16.21
C GLN A 53 -19.29 -11.34 17.15
N THR A 54 -20.59 -11.34 16.89
CA THR A 54 -21.66 -10.77 17.69
C THR A 54 -21.68 -11.42 19.06
N GLU A 55 -21.31 -10.70 20.13
CA GLU A 55 -21.57 -11.15 21.50
C GLU A 55 -21.75 -9.94 22.43
N GLN A 56 -22.92 -9.31 22.33
CA GLN A 56 -23.49 -8.44 23.36
C GLN A 56 -25.02 -8.50 23.19
N ARG A 57 -25.60 -9.62 23.63
CA ARG A 57 -27.02 -9.73 23.99
C ARG A 57 -27.11 -9.85 25.50
N ASP A 58 -27.99 -9.04 26.07
CA ASP A 58 -28.68 -9.23 27.36
C ASP A 58 -27.86 -9.58 28.61
N THR A 59 -27.62 -8.56 29.42
CA THR A 59 -27.93 -8.67 30.86
C THR A 59 -28.80 -7.48 31.25
N GLY A 60 -30.08 -7.57 30.91
CA GLY A 60 -31.14 -6.87 31.63
C GLY A 60 -31.68 -7.81 32.72
N THR A 61 -31.41 -7.49 33.98
CA THR A 61 -32.24 -7.85 35.13
C THR A 61 -32.20 -6.66 36.06
#